data_AF-A0A9E4HQU1-F1
#
_entry.id   AF-A0A9E4HQU1-F1
#
_cell.length_a   1.000
_cell.length_b   1.000
_cell.length_c   1.000
_cell.angle_alpha   90.00
_cell.angle_beta   90.00
_cell.angle_gamma   90.00
#
_symmetry.space_group_name_H-M   'P 1'
#
loop_
_entity.id
_entity.type
_entity.pdbx_description
1 polymer ?
#
loop_
_entity_poly.entity_id
_entity_poly.type
_entity_poly.pdbx_seq_one_letter_code
_entity_poly.pdbx_strand_id
1 'polypeptide(L)'
;MTSKYITALLLVAVGAAGVLVYQRVLPGGPAGQMGPGGGGRPGAGFGGFRGGGRSRFAPQPMLVEAAPVVRDVIEERLELVGNLVGAATVEVAPKVDGRLREIPVRLGDAVTQGQVVGRVEDDELQQQLSQREAAYEVARATVRQRDADLALALTTRDRSQSLFARELVARQELDDAEARHQAAQAQLDLARAQFDEAGARLAELRINLENTSLLSPVDGFIGRRYLDVGAYVTSNTAVVSVVDISLVRLVANIVERDLRAVGEGVTAHIEVDAFPDESFTGRVARVAPVLDPATRTAEIEIEIPNPDFRLKPGMYARVGLAVGSKERALVVPREAVIVRTSARGVFVVDGSGEGPSARFEALVTGLEDDRYVEVVDGVAEGDRVVTTGAAGLQHGDPVRLPGEDPPGAAARAGRGASAGASPGGGPTSGGSPGAGSRGGAPPAEAPNGSAPRARAPAAAGGFALANGGAATGGRESGGPAAPAAAAAARGDTPSGARPAAVPGEAPAPQGTLVGAALVEALRSGTDRPTPNPD
;
A
#
# COMPACT_ATOMS: atom_id res chain seq x y z
N MET A 1 9.33 25.26 -37.40
CA MET A 1 8.59 23.98 -37.31
C MET A 1 9.26 22.81 -38.08
N THR A 2 10.35 23.01 -38.82
CA THR A 2 10.89 22.01 -39.76
C THR A 2 11.77 20.91 -39.15
N SER A 3 12.47 21.15 -38.03
CA SER A 3 13.45 20.19 -37.48
C SER A 3 12.83 18.89 -36.95
N LYS A 4 11.65 18.93 -36.32
CA LYS A 4 11.02 17.75 -35.68
C LYS A 4 10.50 16.69 -36.67
N TYR A 5 10.23 17.07 -37.93
CA TYR A 5 9.75 16.13 -38.95
C TYR A 5 10.90 15.33 -39.61
N ILE A 6 12.11 15.91 -39.65
CA ILE A 6 13.28 15.25 -40.27
C ILE A 6 13.73 14.04 -39.44
N THR A 7 13.73 14.15 -38.11
CA THR A 7 14.05 13.03 -37.21
C THR A 7 12.99 11.92 -37.21
N ALA A 8 11.71 12.26 -37.34
CA ALA A 8 10.64 11.27 -37.45
C ALA A 8 10.75 10.46 -38.76
N LEU A 9 11.05 11.11 -39.88
CA LEU A 9 11.16 10.46 -41.19
C LEU A 9 12.39 9.53 -41.28
N LEU A 10 13.48 9.89 -40.59
CA LEU A 10 14.71 9.07 -40.54
C LEU A 10 14.52 7.79 -39.71
N LEU A 11 13.73 7.83 -38.62
CA LEU A 11 13.39 6.63 -37.84
C LEU A 11 12.51 5.63 -38.62
N VAL A 12 11.55 6.11 -39.41
CA VAL A 12 10.72 5.24 -40.27
C VAL A 12 11.55 4.56 -41.35
N ALA A 13 12.55 5.25 -41.92
CA ALA A 13 13.45 4.66 -42.91
C ALA A 13 14.32 3.51 -42.35
N VAL A 14 14.78 3.62 -41.10
CA VAL A 14 15.55 2.56 -40.42
C VAL A 14 14.67 1.34 -40.12
N GLY A 15 13.41 1.54 -39.74
CA GLY A 15 12.44 0.45 -39.54
C GLY A 15 12.15 -0.35 -40.82
N ALA A 16 11.97 0.35 -41.95
CA ALA A 16 11.69 -0.29 -43.24
C ALA A 16 12.88 -1.14 -43.77
N ALA A 17 14.12 -0.70 -43.52
CA ALA A 17 15.32 -1.45 -43.92
C ALA A 17 15.49 -2.77 -43.15
N GLY A 18 15.14 -2.81 -41.85
CA GLY A 18 15.25 -4.01 -41.02
C GLY A 18 14.35 -5.17 -41.49
N VAL A 19 13.11 -4.86 -41.88
CA VAL A 19 12.14 -5.87 -42.35
C VAL A 19 12.58 -6.51 -43.68
N LEU A 20 13.20 -5.73 -44.57
CA LEU A 20 13.63 -6.18 -45.91
C LEU A 20 14.89 -7.06 -45.87
N VAL A 21 15.74 -6.91 -44.84
CA VAL A 21 16.87 -7.82 -44.59
C VAL A 21 16.41 -9.12 -43.93
N TYR A 22 15.45 -9.06 -43.00
CA TYR A 22 14.95 -10.23 -42.28
C TYR A 22 14.27 -11.27 -43.20
N GLN A 23 13.61 -10.85 -44.28
CA GLN A 23 12.97 -11.76 -45.23
C GLN A 23 13.93 -12.44 -46.24
N ARG A 24 15.23 -12.14 -46.24
CA ARG A 24 16.16 -12.59 -47.29
C ARG A 24 17.19 -13.65 -46.87
N VAL A 25 17.19 -14.07 -45.59
CA VAL A 25 18.17 -15.04 -45.07
C VAL A 25 17.48 -16.09 -44.20
N LEU A 26 17.04 -17.18 -44.82
CA LEU A 26 17.05 -18.55 -44.28
C LEU A 26 16.76 -19.55 -45.43
N PRO A 27 17.49 -20.67 -45.56
CA PRO A 27 17.33 -21.60 -46.67
C PRO A 27 16.17 -22.59 -46.46
N GLY A 28 15.46 -22.93 -47.55
CA GLY A 28 14.35 -23.88 -47.50
C GLY A 28 14.80 -25.34 -47.32
N GLY A 29 14.22 -26.02 -46.32
CA GLY A 29 14.26 -27.48 -46.17
C GLY A 29 13.09 -28.16 -46.91
N PRO A 30 13.25 -29.39 -47.42
CA PRO A 30 12.39 -29.90 -48.48
C PRO A 30 11.11 -30.59 -48.01
N ALA A 31 10.08 -30.54 -48.85
CA ALA A 31 8.94 -31.44 -48.79
C ALA A 31 9.31 -32.84 -49.31
N GLY A 32 9.16 -33.88 -48.48
CA GLY A 32 8.94 -35.25 -48.95
C GLY A 32 7.43 -35.38 -49.24
N GLN A 33 6.93 -35.40 -50.48
CA GLN A 33 7.31 -36.21 -51.64
C GLN A 33 7.01 -37.70 -51.43
N MET A 34 5.80 -38.08 -51.87
CA MET A 34 5.40 -39.47 -52.07
C MET A 34 6.36 -40.16 -53.04
N GLY A 35 6.75 -41.40 -52.72
CA GLY A 35 7.56 -42.29 -53.55
C GLY A 35 6.96 -43.71 -53.51
N PRO A 36 7.22 -44.55 -54.52
CA PRO A 36 6.13 -45.25 -55.19
C PRO A 36 5.95 -46.72 -54.80
N GLY A 37 4.85 -47.30 -55.27
CA GLY A 37 4.56 -48.73 -55.10
C GLY A 37 5.61 -49.63 -55.75
N GLY A 38 5.89 -50.76 -55.10
CA GLY A 38 6.88 -51.74 -55.56
C GLY A 38 6.46 -53.18 -55.30
N GLY A 39 6.28 -53.92 -56.40
CA GLY A 39 6.59 -55.36 -56.47
C GLY A 39 5.75 -56.32 -55.63
N GLY A 40 4.65 -56.81 -56.21
CA GLY A 40 4.08 -58.08 -55.76
C GLY A 40 5.01 -59.25 -56.08
N ARG A 41 4.99 -60.29 -55.23
CA ARG A 41 5.46 -61.64 -55.56
C ARG A 41 4.42 -62.67 -55.09
N PRO A 42 4.05 -63.65 -55.93
CA PRO A 42 3.05 -64.66 -55.57
C PRO A 42 3.68 -65.82 -54.77
N GLY A 43 2.91 -66.38 -53.85
CA GLY A 43 3.30 -67.57 -53.08
C GLY A 43 2.07 -68.29 -52.52
N ALA A 44 2.02 -69.60 -52.73
CA ALA A 44 0.98 -70.54 -52.29
C ALA A 44 0.51 -70.31 -50.83
N GLY A 45 -0.74 -70.58 -50.45
CA GLY A 45 -1.64 -71.57 -51.04
C GLY A 45 -1.81 -72.78 -50.12
N PHE A 46 -2.45 -72.54 -48.97
CA PHE A 46 -3.11 -73.52 -48.08
C PHE A 46 -4.33 -72.78 -47.52
N GLY A 47 -5.53 -73.34 -47.39
CA GLY A 47 -5.85 -74.70 -46.95
C GLY A 47 -6.80 -74.49 -45.78
N GLY A 48 -8.11 -74.50 -46.04
CA GLY A 48 -9.06 -73.77 -45.21
C GLY A 48 -9.38 -74.37 -43.84
N PHE A 49 -9.83 -73.52 -42.92
CA PHE A 49 -10.63 -73.92 -41.77
C PHE A 49 -11.98 -73.22 -41.79
N ARG A 50 -13.02 -73.99 -41.45
CA ARG A 50 -14.43 -73.64 -41.58
C ARG A 50 -15.05 -73.57 -40.19
N GLY A 51 -15.65 -72.42 -39.87
CA GLY A 51 -16.55 -72.26 -38.71
C GLY A 51 -15.90 -71.72 -37.44
N GLY A 52 -16.71 -71.02 -36.63
CA GLY A 52 -16.31 -70.47 -35.33
C GLY A 52 -16.94 -69.10 -35.09
N GLY A 53 -17.92 -69.06 -34.18
CA GLY A 53 -18.81 -67.93 -33.92
C GLY A 53 -18.19 -66.52 -33.87
N ARG A 54 -18.94 -65.55 -34.37
CA ARG A 54 -18.89 -64.17 -33.88
C ARG A 54 -19.34 -64.18 -32.41
N SER A 55 -18.41 -64.41 -31.49
CA SER A 55 -18.64 -64.08 -30.09
C SER A 55 -18.91 -62.58 -30.00
N ARG A 56 -20.16 -62.22 -29.72
CA ARG A 56 -20.47 -60.89 -29.21
C ARG A 56 -19.75 -60.81 -27.86
N PHE A 57 -18.62 -60.10 -27.81
CA PHE A 57 -18.10 -59.62 -26.53
C PHE A 57 -19.15 -58.64 -26.02
N ALA A 58 -20.03 -59.11 -25.14
CA ALA A 58 -20.82 -58.21 -24.31
C ALA A 58 -19.81 -57.36 -23.52
N PRO A 59 -19.94 -56.02 -23.52
CA PRO A 59 -19.06 -55.17 -22.73
C PRO A 59 -19.11 -55.64 -21.27
N GLN A 60 -17.94 -55.92 -20.70
CA GLN A 60 -17.85 -56.27 -19.28
C GLN A 60 -18.15 -54.99 -18.47
N PRO A 61 -19.09 -55.03 -17.51
CA PRO A 61 -19.49 -53.83 -16.80
C PRO A 61 -18.33 -53.27 -15.98
N MET A 62 -18.06 -51.98 -16.15
CA MET A 62 -17.04 -51.29 -15.36
C MET A 62 -17.55 -51.03 -13.94
N LEU A 63 -16.71 -51.28 -12.94
CA LEU A 63 -16.99 -50.86 -11.57
C LEU A 63 -16.81 -49.35 -11.48
N VAL A 64 -17.85 -48.65 -11.03
CA VAL A 64 -17.89 -47.19 -10.92
C VAL A 64 -18.44 -46.79 -9.56
N GLU A 65 -17.95 -45.71 -8.98
CA GLU A 65 -18.55 -45.13 -7.78
C GLU A 65 -19.54 -44.04 -8.19
N ALA A 66 -20.65 -43.92 -7.48
CA ALA A 66 -21.68 -42.93 -7.80
C ALA A 66 -22.21 -42.23 -6.55
N ALA A 67 -22.39 -40.92 -6.67
CA ALA A 67 -22.94 -40.05 -5.64
C ALA A 67 -24.34 -39.52 -6.06
N PRO A 68 -25.25 -39.26 -5.11
CA PRO A 68 -26.52 -38.61 -5.42
C PRO A 68 -26.32 -37.13 -5.72
N VAL A 69 -27.05 -36.61 -6.70
CA VAL A 69 -27.23 -35.16 -6.90
C VAL A 69 -28.11 -34.62 -5.78
N VAL A 70 -27.60 -33.68 -4.99
CA VAL A 70 -28.28 -33.11 -3.82
C VAL A 70 -28.46 -31.60 -3.99
N ARG A 71 -29.33 -31.00 -3.17
CA ARG A 71 -29.33 -29.55 -2.98
C ARG A 71 -28.46 -29.20 -1.78
N ASP A 72 -27.50 -28.31 -1.99
CA ASP A 72 -26.65 -27.79 -0.93
C ASP A 72 -26.38 -26.28 -1.16
N VAL A 73 -25.73 -25.66 -0.18
CA VAL A 73 -25.18 -24.31 -0.29
C VAL A 73 -23.87 -24.39 -1.07
N ILE A 74 -23.79 -23.67 -2.19
CA ILE A 74 -22.54 -23.48 -2.94
C ILE A 74 -22.10 -22.02 -2.88
N GLU A 75 -20.82 -21.81 -2.59
CA GLU A 75 -20.20 -20.49 -2.53
C GLU A 75 -19.00 -20.43 -3.48
N GLU A 76 -19.07 -19.57 -4.49
CA GLU A 76 -17.94 -19.30 -5.37
C GLU A 76 -16.96 -18.37 -4.63
N ARG A 77 -15.74 -18.88 -4.39
CA ARG A 77 -14.65 -18.15 -3.76
C ARG A 77 -13.59 -17.81 -4.79
N LEU A 78 -13.32 -16.51 -4.93
CA LEU A 78 -12.18 -16.03 -5.71
C LEU A 78 -10.99 -15.82 -4.78
N GLU A 79 -9.92 -16.60 -4.97
CA GLU A 79 -8.67 -16.42 -4.25
C GLU A 79 -7.76 -15.37 -4.91
N LEU A 80 -7.30 -14.41 -4.13
CA LEU A 80 -6.37 -13.35 -4.53
C LEU A 80 -5.22 -13.25 -3.53
N VAL A 81 -4.09 -12.71 -3.97
CA VAL A 81 -2.96 -12.35 -3.09
C VAL A 81 -2.78 -10.84 -3.15
N GLY A 82 -2.60 -10.22 -1.99
CA GLY A 82 -2.39 -8.78 -1.88
C GLY A 82 -1.40 -8.39 -0.79
N ASN A 83 -1.02 -7.12 -0.80
CA ASN A 83 -0.17 -6.51 0.21
C ASN A 83 -0.98 -5.59 1.14
N LEU A 84 -0.72 -5.70 2.44
CA LEU A 84 -1.32 -4.86 3.46
C LEU A 84 -0.61 -3.50 3.52
N VAL A 85 -1.35 -2.40 3.50
CA VAL A 85 -0.89 -1.02 3.65
C VAL A 85 -1.69 -0.32 4.75
N GLY A 86 -1.08 0.62 5.47
CA GLY A 86 -1.78 1.39 6.52
C GLY A 86 -2.86 2.30 5.91
N ALA A 87 -3.87 2.68 6.70
CA ALA A 87 -4.91 3.62 6.27
C ALA A 87 -4.32 4.94 5.75
N ALA A 88 -3.28 5.45 6.43
CA ALA A 88 -2.48 6.58 6.01
C ALA A 88 -1.00 6.35 6.33
N THR A 89 -0.11 6.77 5.44
CA THR A 89 1.33 6.90 5.70
C THR A 89 1.73 8.31 5.36
N VAL A 90 2.19 9.08 6.36
CA VAL A 90 2.57 10.48 6.20
C VAL A 90 4.02 10.66 6.58
N GLU A 91 4.78 11.33 5.72
CA GLU A 91 6.16 11.71 6.01
C GLU A 91 6.17 13.10 6.64
N VAL A 92 6.67 13.20 7.87
CA VAL A 92 6.77 14.46 8.61
C VAL A 92 8.10 15.11 8.28
N ALA A 93 8.02 16.23 7.57
CA ALA A 93 9.14 17.10 7.22
C ALA A 93 9.02 18.44 7.96
N PRO A 94 10.14 19.12 8.25
CA PRO A 94 10.11 20.48 8.78
C PRO A 94 9.65 21.46 7.69
N LYS A 95 9.14 22.61 8.13
CA LYS A 95 8.78 23.75 7.26
C LYS A 95 9.79 24.90 7.34
N VAL A 96 10.81 24.75 8.18
CA VAL A 96 11.93 25.69 8.36
C VAL A 96 13.24 24.91 8.31
N ASP A 97 14.27 25.55 7.79
CA ASP A 97 15.60 24.95 7.68
C ASP A 97 16.37 25.12 9.00
N GLY A 98 17.18 24.13 9.38
CA GLY A 98 17.98 24.19 10.60
C GLY A 98 18.58 22.84 10.96
N ARG A 99 19.10 22.70 12.20
CA ARG A 99 19.58 21.40 12.70
C ARG A 99 18.54 20.76 13.60
N LEU A 100 18.48 19.43 13.58
CA LEU A 100 17.54 18.67 14.40
C LEU A 100 18.07 18.56 15.84
N ARG A 101 17.47 19.34 16.75
CA ARG A 101 17.84 19.47 18.18
C ARG A 101 17.52 18.20 18.96
N GLU A 102 16.35 17.60 18.72
CA GLU A 102 15.92 16.36 19.37
C GLU A 102 14.84 15.62 18.55
N ILE A 103 14.76 14.30 18.78
CA ILE A 103 13.69 13.42 18.32
C ILE A 103 13.23 12.63 19.56
N PRO A 104 12.14 13.03 20.25
CA PRO A 104 11.71 12.36 21.48
C PRO A 104 11.05 10.99 21.24
N VAL A 105 10.79 10.62 19.99
CA VAL A 105 10.12 9.37 19.59
C VAL A 105 11.08 8.35 18.97
N ARG A 106 10.78 7.06 19.12
CA ARG A 106 11.53 5.94 18.54
C ARG A 106 10.64 5.15 17.58
N LEU A 107 11.29 4.29 16.78
CA LEU A 107 10.61 3.38 15.87
C LEU A 107 9.61 2.50 16.62
N GLY A 108 8.34 2.48 16.17
CA GLY A 108 7.26 1.73 16.80
C GLY A 108 6.65 2.35 18.06
N ASP A 109 7.10 3.52 18.52
CA ASP A 109 6.37 4.28 19.54
C ASP A 109 5.04 4.80 18.92
N ALA A 110 3.96 4.74 19.70
CA ALA A 110 2.66 5.32 19.33
C ALA A 110 2.69 6.85 19.49
N VAL A 111 2.01 7.56 18.58
CA VAL A 111 1.91 9.02 18.57
C VAL A 111 0.48 9.47 18.29
N THR A 112 0.04 10.54 18.95
CA THR A 112 -1.24 11.19 18.66
C THR A 112 -1.07 12.37 17.71
N GLN A 113 -2.15 12.76 17.03
CA GLN A 113 -2.20 14.00 16.26
C GLN A 113 -1.79 15.19 17.15
N GLY A 114 -0.95 16.08 16.62
CA GLY A 114 -0.39 17.23 17.35
C GLY A 114 0.76 16.90 18.31
N GLN A 115 1.13 15.64 18.53
CA GLN A 115 2.27 15.28 19.36
C GLN A 115 3.60 15.69 18.69
N VAL A 116 4.53 16.26 19.48
CA VAL A 116 5.88 16.59 19.00
C VAL A 116 6.67 15.31 18.71
N VAL A 117 7.03 15.12 17.44
CA VAL A 117 7.89 14.02 16.96
C VAL A 117 9.34 14.44 16.72
N GLY A 118 9.62 15.74 16.68
CA GLY A 118 10.98 16.28 16.62
C GLY A 118 11.01 17.80 16.82
N ARG A 119 12.18 18.35 17.13
CA ARG A 119 12.40 19.80 17.20
C ARG A 119 13.65 20.21 16.42
N VAL A 120 13.53 21.26 15.62
CA VAL A 120 14.65 21.99 15.02
C VAL A 120 15.24 22.95 16.05
N GLU A 121 16.53 23.28 15.93
CA GLU A 121 17.18 24.34 16.70
C GLU A 121 16.48 25.69 16.46
N ASP A 122 16.10 26.36 17.54
CA ASP A 122 15.26 27.55 17.56
C ASP A 122 15.91 28.77 18.23
N ASP A 123 17.13 28.62 18.75
CA ASP A 123 17.83 29.64 19.54
C ASP A 123 18.00 30.99 18.79
N GLU A 124 18.28 30.96 17.48
CA GLU A 124 18.34 32.20 16.67
C GLU A 124 16.95 32.83 16.49
N LEU A 125 15.91 32.02 16.26
CA LEU A 125 14.54 32.49 16.10
C LEU A 125 13.98 33.09 17.41
N GLN A 126 14.34 32.53 18.57
CA GLN A 126 14.03 33.11 19.88
C GLN A 126 14.70 34.48 20.07
N GLN A 127 15.98 34.61 19.69
CA GLN A 127 16.69 35.88 19.78
C GLN A 127 16.14 36.93 18.80
N GLN A 128 15.74 36.52 17.60
CA GLN A 128 15.02 37.38 16.66
C GLN A 128 13.64 37.77 17.21
N LEU A 129 12.92 36.85 17.89
CA LEU A 129 11.60 37.12 18.48
C LEU A 129 11.70 38.26 19.50
N SER A 130 12.63 38.18 20.44
CA SER A 130 12.88 39.24 21.42
C SER A 130 13.15 40.61 20.77
N GLN A 131 13.87 40.64 19.64
CA GLN A 131 14.13 41.88 18.90
C GLN A 131 12.86 42.42 18.20
N ARG A 132 12.02 41.55 17.62
CA ARG A 132 10.77 41.96 16.97
C ARG A 132 9.71 42.40 17.98
N GLU A 133 9.65 41.78 19.16
CA GLU A 133 8.76 42.21 20.25
C GLU A 133 9.17 43.59 20.79
N ALA A 134 10.47 43.85 20.96
CA ALA A 134 10.96 45.18 21.32
C ALA A 134 10.62 46.24 20.24
N ALA A 135 10.78 45.91 18.95
CA ALA A 135 10.42 46.81 17.86
C ALA A 135 8.91 47.10 17.79
N TYR A 136 8.07 46.09 18.06
CA TYR A 136 6.62 46.23 18.15
C TYR A 136 6.19 47.17 19.29
N GLU A 137 6.79 47.03 20.49
CA GLU A 137 6.49 47.92 21.61
C GLU A 137 7.00 49.36 21.39
N VAL A 138 8.11 49.55 20.68
CA VAL A 138 8.57 50.90 20.24
C VAL A 138 7.57 51.53 19.26
N ALA A 139 7.08 50.78 18.28
CA ALA A 139 6.05 51.28 17.37
C ALA A 139 4.75 51.61 18.12
N ARG A 140 4.33 50.74 19.05
CA ARG A 140 3.16 50.96 19.93
C ARG A 140 3.29 52.19 20.82
N ALA A 141 4.48 52.45 21.35
CA ALA A 141 4.78 53.68 22.10
C ALA A 141 4.72 54.92 21.20
N THR A 142 5.19 54.81 19.96
CA THR A 142 5.15 55.88 18.96
C THR A 142 3.71 56.24 18.57
N VAL A 143 2.83 55.25 18.37
CA VAL A 143 1.38 55.49 18.15
C VAL A 143 0.78 56.26 19.33
N ARG A 144 1.05 55.85 20.58
CA ARG A 144 0.56 56.55 21.79
C ARG A 144 1.07 57.99 21.88
N GLN A 145 2.31 58.26 21.46
CA GLN A 145 2.84 59.61 21.40
C GLN A 145 2.09 60.46 20.36
N ARG A 146 1.89 59.95 19.14
CA ARG A 146 1.22 60.70 18.06
C ARG A 146 -0.28 60.90 18.30
N ASP A 147 -0.92 60.00 19.04
CA ASP A 147 -2.31 60.15 19.48
C ASP A 147 -2.44 61.31 20.48
N ALA A 148 -1.49 61.46 21.42
CA ALA A 148 -1.42 62.60 22.32
C ALA A 148 -1.07 63.92 21.60
N ASP A 149 -0.16 63.90 20.63
CA ASP A 149 0.16 65.06 19.78
C ASP A 149 -1.08 65.53 18.99
N LEU A 150 -1.86 64.59 18.43
CA LEU A 150 -3.12 64.87 17.74
C LEU A 150 -4.17 65.47 18.68
N ALA A 151 -4.34 64.92 19.89
CA ALA A 151 -5.27 65.46 20.89
C ALA A 151 -4.93 66.92 21.28
N LEU A 152 -3.64 67.26 21.39
CA LEU A 152 -3.19 68.63 21.62
C LEU A 152 -3.46 69.53 20.41
N ALA A 153 -3.21 69.04 19.18
CA ALA A 153 -3.46 69.78 17.95
C ALA A 153 -4.96 70.05 17.73
N LEU A 154 -5.83 69.06 17.96
CA LEU A 154 -7.29 69.19 17.98
C LEU A 154 -7.73 70.28 18.96
N THR A 155 -7.34 70.17 20.23
CA THR A 155 -7.70 71.14 21.28
C THR A 155 -7.25 72.57 20.94
N THR A 156 -6.08 72.71 20.29
CA THR A 156 -5.55 74.01 19.87
C THR A 156 -6.35 74.58 18.69
N ARG A 157 -6.64 73.76 17.69
CA ARG A 157 -7.45 74.11 16.52
C ARG A 157 -8.86 74.55 16.92
N ASP A 158 -9.53 73.80 17.80
CA ASP A 158 -10.88 74.13 18.25
C ASP A 158 -10.90 75.41 19.09
N ARG A 159 -9.86 75.65 19.91
CA ARG A 159 -9.67 76.93 20.60
C ARG A 159 -9.52 78.08 19.61
N SER A 160 -8.60 78.00 18.65
CA SER A 160 -8.40 79.02 17.63
C SER A 160 -9.68 79.29 16.83
N GLN A 161 -10.42 78.25 16.45
CA GLN A 161 -11.70 78.38 15.76
C GLN A 161 -12.74 79.14 16.60
N SER A 162 -12.82 78.83 17.91
CA SER A 162 -13.76 79.51 18.83
C SER A 162 -13.41 80.99 19.07
N LEU A 163 -12.12 81.35 18.99
CA LEU A 163 -11.65 82.73 19.11
C LEU A 163 -11.79 83.50 17.80
N PHE A 164 -11.55 82.86 16.66
CA PHE A 164 -11.73 83.45 15.33
C PHE A 164 -13.21 83.78 15.07
N ALA A 165 -14.13 82.90 15.48
CA ALA A 165 -15.57 83.15 15.43
C ALA A 165 -16.05 84.32 16.33
N ARG A 166 -15.17 84.87 17.18
CA ARG A 166 -15.38 86.06 18.01
C ARG A 166 -14.51 87.25 17.57
N GLU A 167 -13.86 87.13 16.41
CA GLU A 167 -12.94 88.13 15.84
C GLU A 167 -11.71 88.45 16.74
N LEU A 168 -11.31 87.51 17.62
CA LEU A 168 -10.25 87.72 18.61
C LEU A 168 -8.84 87.28 18.17
N VAL A 169 -8.71 86.58 17.03
CA VAL A 169 -7.43 86.11 16.46
C VAL A 169 -7.42 86.29 14.95
N ALA A 170 -6.24 86.42 14.35
CA ALA A 170 -6.12 86.57 12.90
C ALA A 170 -6.47 85.29 12.14
N ARG A 171 -6.95 85.40 10.89
CA ARG A 171 -7.27 84.24 10.03
C ARG A 171 -6.08 83.28 9.89
N GLN A 172 -4.87 83.83 9.77
CA GLN A 172 -3.62 83.08 9.71
C GLN A 172 -3.40 82.16 10.93
N GLU A 173 -3.79 82.57 12.14
CA GLU A 173 -3.64 81.74 13.35
C GLU A 173 -4.59 80.54 13.36
N LEU A 174 -5.76 80.67 12.74
CA LEU A 174 -6.67 79.55 12.52
C LEU A 174 -6.12 78.60 11.46
N ASP A 175 -5.69 79.12 10.30
CA ASP A 175 -5.13 78.33 9.21
C ASP A 175 -3.89 77.54 9.66
N ASP A 176 -2.99 78.17 10.44
CA ASP A 176 -1.84 77.53 11.08
C ASP A 176 -2.25 76.38 12.03
N ALA A 177 -3.33 76.56 12.78
CA ALA A 177 -3.82 75.54 13.72
C ALA A 177 -4.50 74.36 12.99
N GLU A 178 -5.24 74.63 11.92
CA GLU A 178 -5.83 73.59 11.05
C GLU A 178 -4.74 72.79 10.32
N ALA A 179 -3.70 73.46 9.80
CA ALA A 179 -2.56 72.80 9.17
C ALA A 179 -1.78 71.92 10.17
N ARG A 180 -1.57 72.37 11.41
CA ARG A 180 -0.94 71.57 12.48
C ARG A 180 -1.78 70.35 12.86
N HIS A 181 -3.11 70.50 12.92
CA HIS A 181 -4.02 69.37 13.14
C HIS A 181 -3.91 68.32 12.02
N GLN A 182 -3.99 68.74 10.75
CA GLN A 182 -3.87 67.84 9.60
C GLN A 182 -2.51 67.13 9.57
N ALA A 183 -1.43 67.84 9.89
CA ALA A 183 -0.09 67.26 9.98
C ALA A 183 0.03 66.23 11.12
N ALA A 184 -0.53 66.51 12.30
CA ALA A 184 -0.54 65.56 13.43
C ALA A 184 -1.38 64.30 13.11
N GLN A 185 -2.51 64.47 12.42
CA GLN A 185 -3.34 63.34 11.97
C GLN A 185 -2.57 62.44 11.00
N ALA A 186 -1.95 63.01 9.97
CA ALA A 186 -1.13 62.26 9.01
C ALA A 186 0.07 61.56 9.67
N GLN A 187 0.67 62.15 10.71
CA GLN A 187 1.75 61.52 11.50
C GLN A 187 1.24 60.34 12.35
N LEU A 188 0.03 60.43 12.91
CA LEU A 188 -0.60 59.32 13.62
C LEU A 188 -0.94 58.16 12.68
N ASP A 189 -1.50 58.46 11.50
CA ASP A 189 -1.84 57.42 10.52
C ASP A 189 -0.57 56.72 9.97
N LEU A 190 0.53 57.45 9.76
CA LEU A 190 1.84 56.87 9.47
C LEU A 190 2.35 55.98 10.61
N ALA A 191 2.25 56.43 11.87
CA ALA A 191 2.69 55.66 13.03
C ALA A 191 1.86 54.37 13.22
N ARG A 192 0.55 54.41 12.92
CA ARG A 192 -0.34 53.23 12.92
C ARG A 192 0.11 52.23 11.86
N ALA A 193 0.34 52.67 10.62
CA ALA A 193 0.84 51.79 9.56
C ALA A 193 2.20 51.12 9.92
N GLN A 194 3.10 51.84 10.58
CA GLN A 194 4.38 51.29 11.08
C GLN A 194 4.19 50.27 12.21
N PHE A 195 3.20 50.48 13.08
CA PHE A 195 2.83 49.52 14.14
C PHE A 195 2.21 48.24 13.55
N ASP A 196 1.34 48.37 12.55
CA ASP A 196 0.76 47.23 11.85
C ASP A 196 1.83 46.42 11.08
N GLU A 197 2.78 47.10 10.42
CA GLU A 197 3.94 46.49 9.78
C GLU A 197 4.83 45.72 10.79
N ALA A 198 5.08 46.30 11.97
CA ALA A 198 5.81 45.63 13.05
C ALA A 198 5.04 44.41 13.60
N GLY A 199 3.71 44.51 13.72
CA GLY A 199 2.83 43.42 14.15
C GLY A 199 2.82 42.25 13.15
N ALA A 200 2.74 42.54 11.85
CA ALA A 200 2.80 41.53 10.79
C ALA A 200 4.14 40.77 10.80
N ARG A 201 5.27 41.49 10.91
CA ARG A 201 6.61 40.90 11.03
C ARG A 201 6.79 40.04 12.29
N LEU A 202 6.14 40.40 13.39
CA LEU A 202 6.16 39.63 14.63
C LEU A 202 5.33 38.34 14.50
N ALA A 203 4.16 38.42 13.84
CA ALA A 203 3.32 37.25 13.57
C ALA A 203 4.00 36.25 12.63
N GLU A 204 4.63 36.71 11.55
CA GLU A 204 5.44 35.89 10.63
C GLU A 204 6.52 35.09 11.38
N LEU A 205 7.28 35.76 12.25
CA LEU A 205 8.35 35.12 13.00
C LEU A 205 7.83 34.10 14.04
N ARG A 206 6.66 34.35 14.65
CA ARG A 206 6.01 33.38 15.54
C ARG A 206 5.57 32.12 14.80
N ILE A 207 5.00 32.25 13.59
CA ILE A 207 4.67 31.10 12.73
C ILE A 207 5.93 30.30 12.40
N ASN A 208 7.05 30.96 12.09
CA ASN A 208 8.33 30.29 11.83
C ASN A 208 8.88 29.58 13.08
N LEU A 209 8.71 30.15 14.27
CA LEU A 209 9.07 29.50 15.53
C LEU A 209 8.19 28.27 15.82
N GLU A 210 6.87 28.35 15.64
CA GLU A 210 5.96 27.20 15.76
C GLU A 210 6.35 26.07 14.79
N ASN A 211 6.72 26.43 13.57
CA ASN A 211 7.18 25.50 12.53
C ASN A 211 8.53 24.80 12.84
N THR A 212 9.27 25.20 13.88
CA THR A 212 10.45 24.44 14.37
C THR A 212 10.07 23.13 15.05
N SER A 213 8.84 23.04 15.58
CA SER A 213 8.33 21.83 16.20
C SER A 213 7.63 20.96 15.17
N LEU A 214 8.18 19.77 14.91
CA LEU A 214 7.59 18.79 14.01
C LEU A 214 6.48 18.07 14.80
N LEU A 215 5.24 18.26 14.37
CA LEU A 215 4.06 17.65 14.97
C LEU A 215 3.56 16.49 14.12
N SER A 216 3.00 15.44 14.74
CA SER A 216 2.31 14.38 14.00
C SER A 216 1.02 14.92 13.36
N PRO A 217 0.81 14.74 12.05
CA PRO A 217 -0.42 15.19 11.37
C PRO A 217 -1.61 14.24 11.58
N VAL A 218 -1.35 13.00 12.01
CA VAL A 218 -2.35 11.94 12.25
C VAL A 218 -2.02 11.18 13.53
N ASP A 219 -2.98 10.46 14.09
CA ASP A 219 -2.73 9.42 15.08
C ASP A 219 -2.10 8.19 14.40
N GLY A 220 -1.21 7.48 15.08
CA GLY A 220 -0.57 6.29 14.52
C GLY A 220 0.72 5.89 15.23
N PHE A 221 1.64 5.28 14.48
CA PHE A 221 2.92 4.78 15.00
C PHE A 221 4.08 5.29 14.14
N ILE A 222 5.27 5.47 14.75
CA ILE A 222 6.48 5.81 14.00
C ILE A 222 6.93 4.62 13.16
N GLY A 223 6.61 4.63 11.86
CA GLY A 223 6.91 3.56 10.92
C GLY A 223 8.36 3.57 10.42
N ARG A 224 8.97 4.75 10.27
CA ARG A 224 10.41 4.91 9.92
C ARG A 224 10.99 6.20 10.53
N ARG A 225 12.28 6.20 10.79
CA ARG A 225 13.08 7.40 11.07
C ARG A 225 14.17 7.52 10.00
N TYR A 226 14.21 8.65 9.31
CA TYR A 226 15.13 8.89 8.18
C TYR A 226 16.42 9.58 8.60
N LEU A 227 16.37 10.40 9.65
CA LEU A 227 17.47 11.23 10.12
C LEU A 227 17.67 11.10 11.63
N ASP A 228 18.90 11.37 12.06
CA ASP A 228 19.32 11.38 13.46
C ASP A 228 19.48 12.81 14.00
N VAL A 229 19.49 12.93 15.33
CA VAL A 229 19.74 14.20 16.03
C VAL A 229 21.10 14.79 15.61
N GLY A 230 21.14 16.11 15.39
CA GLY A 230 22.30 16.83 14.88
C GLY A 230 22.40 16.88 13.35
N ALA A 231 21.56 16.16 12.60
CA ALA A 231 21.46 16.32 11.15
C ALA A 231 20.94 17.72 10.79
N TYR A 232 21.46 18.29 9.70
CA TYR A 232 20.89 19.50 9.10
C TYR A 232 19.70 19.10 8.21
N VAL A 233 18.55 19.73 8.43
CA VAL A 233 17.31 19.51 7.71
C VAL A 233 16.93 20.74 6.90
N THR A 234 16.43 20.52 5.70
CA THR A 234 15.75 21.55 4.91
C THR A 234 14.27 21.25 4.84
N SER A 235 13.50 22.29 4.55
CA SER A 235 12.09 22.23 4.17
C SER A 235 11.85 21.09 3.16
N ASN A 236 10.81 20.29 3.39
CA ASN A 236 10.47 19.04 2.68
C ASN A 236 11.39 17.82 2.90
N THR A 237 12.45 17.89 3.71
CA THR A 237 13.23 16.69 4.06
C THR A 237 12.48 15.84 5.08
N ALA A 238 12.03 14.65 4.71
CA ALA A 238 11.36 13.74 5.65
C ALA A 238 12.28 13.36 6.82
N VAL A 239 11.81 13.53 8.06
CA VAL A 239 12.55 13.21 9.30
C VAL A 239 12.04 11.90 9.90
N VAL A 240 10.72 11.76 10.01
CA VAL A 240 10.04 10.53 10.43
C VAL A 240 8.85 10.24 9.52
N SER A 241 8.44 8.98 9.48
CA SER A 241 7.18 8.54 8.86
C SER A 241 6.23 8.08 9.97
N VAL A 242 5.02 8.63 9.98
CA VAL A 242 3.92 8.22 10.84
C VAL A 242 2.95 7.39 10.00
N VAL A 243 2.55 6.23 10.53
CA VAL A 243 1.64 5.31 9.85
C VAL A 243 0.44 5.03 10.75
N ASP A 244 -0.75 5.32 10.23
CA ASP A 244 -2.01 4.86 10.84
C ASP A 244 -2.24 3.40 10.43
N ILE A 245 -2.42 2.56 11.44
CA ILE A 245 -2.68 1.12 11.31
C ILE A 245 -3.94 0.68 12.06
N SER A 246 -4.78 1.62 12.52
CA SER A 246 -6.08 1.34 13.14
C SER A 246 -7.05 0.64 12.18
N LEU A 247 -6.94 1.01 10.90
CA LEU A 247 -7.52 0.33 9.75
C LEU A 247 -6.37 0.00 8.79
N VAL A 248 -6.43 -1.18 8.19
CA VAL A 248 -5.44 -1.64 7.21
C VAL A 248 -6.16 -1.92 5.90
N ARG A 249 -5.60 -1.42 4.80
CA ARG A 249 -6.09 -1.65 3.44
C ARG A 249 -5.26 -2.77 2.84
N LEU A 250 -5.90 -3.80 2.32
CA LEU A 250 -5.25 -4.80 1.49
C LEU A 250 -5.44 -4.41 0.03
N VAL A 251 -4.32 -4.22 -0.66
CA VAL A 251 -4.26 -3.90 -2.08
C VAL A 251 -3.98 -5.21 -2.83
N ALA A 252 -4.91 -5.62 -3.69
CA ALA A 252 -4.79 -6.81 -4.53
C ALA A 252 -5.10 -6.49 -5.99
N ASN A 253 -4.64 -7.34 -6.90
CA ASN A 253 -4.87 -7.20 -8.33
C ASN A 253 -5.84 -8.28 -8.82
N ILE A 254 -6.94 -7.88 -9.45
CA ILE A 254 -7.92 -8.77 -10.06
C ILE A 254 -7.85 -8.69 -11.59
N VAL A 255 -7.99 -9.83 -12.27
CA VAL A 255 -7.99 -9.88 -13.75
C VAL A 255 -9.35 -9.49 -14.34
N GLU A 256 -9.33 -8.92 -15.56
CA GLU A 256 -10.52 -8.44 -16.30
C GLU A 256 -11.73 -9.40 -16.28
N ARG A 257 -11.49 -10.72 -16.41
CA ARG A 257 -12.57 -11.74 -16.42
C ARG A 257 -13.33 -11.84 -15.10
N ASP A 258 -12.66 -11.60 -13.97
CA ASP A 258 -13.19 -11.83 -12.62
C ASP A 258 -13.75 -10.52 -12.02
N LEU A 259 -13.39 -9.37 -12.63
CA LEU A 259 -13.88 -8.03 -12.28
C LEU A 259 -15.41 -7.90 -12.29
N ARG A 260 -16.11 -8.69 -13.13
CA ARG A 260 -17.59 -8.70 -13.18
C ARG A 260 -18.22 -9.25 -11.90
N ALA A 261 -17.52 -10.11 -11.17
CA ALA A 261 -18.02 -10.79 -9.98
C ALA A 261 -17.67 -10.07 -8.67
N VAL A 262 -16.78 -9.06 -8.71
CA VAL A 262 -16.32 -8.31 -7.53
C VAL A 262 -16.90 -6.90 -7.55
N GLY A 263 -17.84 -6.64 -6.65
CA GLY A 263 -18.39 -5.31 -6.37
C GLY A 263 -17.93 -4.75 -5.02
N GLU A 264 -18.20 -3.46 -4.80
CA GLU A 264 -18.05 -2.83 -3.48
C GLU A 264 -18.98 -3.50 -2.45
N GLY A 265 -18.50 -3.64 -1.22
CA GLY A 265 -19.22 -4.28 -0.12
C GLY A 265 -19.12 -5.82 -0.06
N VAL A 266 -18.52 -6.48 -1.05
CA VAL A 266 -18.25 -7.93 -1.01
C VAL A 266 -17.40 -8.28 0.23
N THR A 267 -17.78 -9.35 0.92
CA THR A 267 -17.06 -9.82 2.12
C THR A 267 -15.80 -10.59 1.71
N ALA A 268 -14.70 -10.25 2.37
CA ALA A 268 -13.39 -10.82 2.16
C ALA A 268 -12.94 -11.56 3.43
N HIS A 269 -12.51 -12.81 3.27
CA HIS A 269 -11.81 -13.56 4.30
C HIS A 269 -10.31 -13.46 4.03
N ILE A 270 -9.54 -12.95 4.97
CA ILE A 270 -8.13 -12.64 4.82
C ILE A 270 -7.31 -13.53 5.76
N GLU A 271 -6.39 -14.29 5.17
CA GLU A 271 -5.43 -15.15 5.87
C GLU A 271 -4.04 -14.57 5.71
N VAL A 272 -3.29 -14.46 6.81
CA VAL A 272 -1.95 -13.88 6.84
C VAL A 272 -0.97 -14.96 7.28
N ASP A 273 0.10 -15.19 6.52
CA ASP A 273 1.07 -16.27 6.83
C ASP A 273 1.77 -16.10 8.20
N ALA A 274 1.74 -14.88 8.76
CA ALA A 274 2.22 -14.58 10.11
C ALA A 274 1.28 -15.09 11.23
N PHE A 275 0.02 -15.38 10.91
CA PHE A 275 -1.03 -15.82 11.84
C PHE A 275 -1.89 -16.92 11.17
N PRO A 276 -1.33 -18.13 10.94
CA PRO A 276 -1.98 -19.17 10.14
C PRO A 276 -3.27 -19.75 10.75
N ASP A 277 -3.48 -19.58 12.05
CA ASP A 277 -4.67 -20.05 12.78
C ASP A 277 -5.78 -18.98 12.89
N GLU A 278 -5.60 -17.79 12.29
CA GLU A 278 -6.51 -16.65 12.42
C GLU A 278 -6.97 -16.10 11.06
N SER A 279 -8.29 -16.07 10.85
CA SER A 279 -8.92 -15.42 9.71
C SER A 279 -9.45 -14.03 10.09
N PHE A 280 -9.00 -13.01 9.35
CA PHE A 280 -9.51 -11.65 9.46
C PHE A 280 -10.68 -11.47 8.47
N THR A 281 -11.66 -10.66 8.83
CA THR A 281 -12.78 -10.34 7.93
C THR A 281 -12.69 -8.87 7.51
N GLY A 282 -12.72 -8.63 6.20
CA GLY A 282 -12.71 -7.30 5.59
C GLY A 282 -13.82 -7.15 4.56
N ARG A 283 -13.89 -5.98 3.93
CA ARG A 283 -14.83 -5.71 2.83
C ARG A 283 -14.16 -4.97 1.70
N VAL A 284 -14.53 -5.28 0.46
CA VAL A 284 -14.10 -4.51 -0.71
C VAL A 284 -14.66 -3.09 -0.58
N ALA A 285 -13.78 -2.12 -0.32
CA ALA A 285 -14.14 -0.71 -0.16
C ALA A 285 -14.08 0.06 -1.48
N ARG A 286 -13.22 -0.38 -2.41
CA ARG A 286 -13.09 0.21 -3.74
C ARG A 286 -12.58 -0.80 -4.75
N VAL A 287 -13.05 -0.66 -5.98
CA VAL A 287 -12.46 -1.29 -7.17
C VAL A 287 -11.97 -0.15 -8.09
N ALA A 288 -10.73 -0.22 -8.55
CA ALA A 288 -10.16 0.81 -9.42
C ALA A 288 -10.90 0.85 -10.77
N PRO A 289 -11.37 2.04 -11.21
CA PRO A 289 -12.15 2.17 -12.45
C PRO A 289 -11.29 2.08 -13.73
N VAL A 290 -9.97 1.94 -13.59
CA VAL A 290 -9.00 1.88 -14.69
C VAL A 290 -8.16 0.61 -14.50
N LEU A 291 -8.05 -0.20 -15.56
CA LEU A 291 -7.16 -1.35 -15.61
C LEU A 291 -5.77 -0.92 -16.08
N ASP A 292 -4.72 -1.53 -15.53
CA ASP A 292 -3.37 -1.41 -16.10
C ASP A 292 -3.32 -2.16 -17.45
N PRO A 293 -2.99 -1.49 -18.58
CA PRO A 293 -2.97 -2.12 -19.90
C PRO A 293 -1.83 -3.13 -20.09
N ALA A 294 -0.79 -3.11 -19.25
CA ALA A 294 0.34 -4.04 -19.31
C ALA A 294 0.02 -5.39 -18.65
N THR A 295 -0.69 -5.39 -17.52
CA THR A 295 -1.08 -6.61 -16.78
C THR A 295 -2.51 -7.06 -17.04
N ARG A 296 -3.38 -6.16 -17.54
CA ARG A 296 -4.85 -6.33 -17.62
C ARG A 296 -5.50 -6.64 -16.27
N THR A 297 -4.96 -6.06 -15.21
CA THR A 297 -5.53 -6.12 -13.86
C THR A 297 -6.14 -4.79 -13.45
N ALA A 298 -7.19 -4.86 -12.64
CA ALA A 298 -7.67 -3.74 -11.85
C ALA A 298 -7.14 -3.89 -10.42
N GLU A 299 -6.83 -2.77 -9.77
CA GLU A 299 -6.51 -2.76 -8.34
C GLU A 299 -7.81 -2.79 -7.52
N ILE A 300 -7.85 -3.59 -6.46
CA ILE A 300 -8.94 -3.60 -5.48
C ILE A 300 -8.40 -3.25 -4.09
N GLU A 301 -9.18 -2.46 -3.35
CA GLU A 301 -8.85 -2.01 -2.01
C GLU A 301 -9.85 -2.64 -1.03
N ILE A 302 -9.36 -3.49 -0.14
CA ILE A 302 -10.16 -4.19 0.88
C ILE A 302 -9.83 -3.60 2.24
N GLU A 303 -10.82 -3.07 2.93
CA GLU A 303 -10.65 -2.47 4.25
C GLU A 303 -10.85 -3.51 5.35
N ILE A 304 -9.88 -3.56 6.28
CA ILE A 304 -9.80 -4.53 7.37
C ILE A 304 -9.60 -3.76 8.68
N PRO A 305 -10.58 -3.79 9.60
CA PRO A 305 -10.43 -3.22 10.94
C PRO A 305 -9.31 -3.92 11.71
N ASN A 306 -8.44 -3.17 12.39
CA ASN A 306 -7.27 -3.70 13.09
C ASN A 306 -7.17 -3.16 14.54
N PRO A 307 -8.18 -3.42 15.40
CA PRO A 307 -8.26 -2.84 16.74
C PRO A 307 -7.09 -3.26 17.66
N ASP A 308 -6.54 -4.46 17.46
CA ASP A 308 -5.41 -4.99 18.24
C ASP A 308 -4.04 -4.65 17.61
N PHE A 309 -4.01 -3.87 16.53
CA PHE A 309 -2.80 -3.46 15.80
C PHE A 309 -1.88 -4.63 15.36
N ARG A 310 -2.47 -5.82 15.15
CA ARG A 310 -1.75 -7.06 14.81
C ARG A 310 -1.36 -7.14 13.35
N LEU A 311 -2.23 -6.67 12.46
CA LEU A 311 -1.93 -6.54 11.03
C LEU A 311 -0.96 -5.38 10.85
N LYS A 312 0.18 -5.64 10.19
CA LYS A 312 1.21 -4.64 9.94
C LYS A 312 1.35 -4.35 8.45
N PRO A 313 1.47 -3.07 8.04
CA PRO A 313 1.79 -2.71 6.68
C PRO A 313 3.07 -3.40 6.18
N GLY A 314 3.06 -3.86 4.94
CA GLY A 314 4.13 -4.67 4.33
C GLY A 314 3.99 -6.18 4.52
N MET A 315 3.00 -6.66 5.28
CA MET A 315 2.62 -8.09 5.27
C MET A 315 1.92 -8.44 3.94
N TYR A 316 2.16 -9.68 3.46
CA TYR A 316 1.34 -10.29 2.41
C TYR A 316 0.20 -11.07 3.04
N ALA A 317 -0.93 -11.13 2.33
CA ALA A 317 -2.08 -11.89 2.75
C ALA A 317 -2.82 -12.51 1.56
N ARG A 318 -3.39 -13.69 1.80
CA ARG A 318 -4.31 -14.38 0.90
C ARG A 318 -5.73 -13.94 1.22
N VAL A 319 -6.54 -13.75 0.19
CA VAL A 319 -7.92 -13.28 0.31
C VAL A 319 -8.84 -14.22 -0.44
N GLY A 320 -9.79 -14.82 0.27
CA GLY A 320 -10.98 -15.41 -0.34
C GLY A 320 -12.11 -14.40 -0.40
N LEU A 321 -12.46 -13.94 -1.60
CA LEU A 321 -13.67 -13.15 -1.84
C LEU A 321 -14.86 -14.07 -2.08
N ALA A 322 -15.95 -13.89 -1.34
CA ALA A 322 -17.21 -14.59 -1.61
C ALA A 322 -17.97 -13.87 -2.75
N VAL A 323 -17.75 -14.32 -3.99
CA VAL A 323 -18.25 -13.62 -5.20
C VAL A 323 -19.65 -14.08 -5.65
N GLY A 324 -20.11 -15.22 -5.14
CA GLY A 324 -21.48 -15.68 -5.31
C GLY A 324 -21.85 -16.76 -4.29
N SER A 325 -23.10 -16.78 -3.83
CA SER A 325 -23.62 -17.82 -2.93
C SER A 325 -25.06 -18.19 -3.33
N LYS A 326 -25.39 -19.48 -3.28
CA LYS A 326 -26.74 -20.01 -3.54
C LYS A 326 -27.08 -21.11 -2.53
N GLU A 327 -28.08 -20.86 -1.69
CA GLU A 327 -28.47 -21.74 -0.58
C GLU A 327 -29.14 -23.07 -0.99
N ARG A 328 -29.64 -23.19 -2.24
CA ARG A 328 -30.44 -24.33 -2.71
C ARG A 328 -30.11 -24.74 -4.15
N ALA A 329 -28.84 -24.62 -4.52
CA ALA A 329 -28.34 -25.03 -5.83
C ALA A 329 -28.40 -26.57 -5.96
N LEU A 330 -28.71 -27.07 -7.16
CA LEU A 330 -28.46 -28.48 -7.48
C LEU A 330 -26.96 -28.65 -7.65
N VAL A 331 -26.32 -29.44 -6.79
CA VAL A 331 -24.87 -29.63 -6.78
C VAL A 331 -24.47 -31.05 -7.12
N VAL A 332 -23.37 -31.14 -7.86
CA VAL A 332 -22.72 -32.39 -8.25
C VAL A 332 -21.27 -32.36 -7.76
N PRO A 333 -20.71 -33.45 -7.21
CA PRO A 333 -19.29 -33.50 -6.86
C PRO A 333 -18.41 -33.15 -8.07
N ARG A 334 -17.45 -32.26 -7.87
CA ARG A 334 -16.59 -31.71 -8.93
C ARG A 334 -15.89 -32.79 -9.77
N GLU A 335 -15.49 -33.87 -9.11
CA GLU A 335 -14.87 -35.07 -9.69
C GLU A 335 -15.75 -35.84 -10.69
N ALA A 336 -17.09 -35.74 -10.61
CA ALA A 336 -18.01 -36.38 -11.55
C ALA A 336 -18.13 -35.63 -12.89
N VAL A 337 -17.75 -34.35 -12.94
CA VAL A 337 -17.90 -33.51 -14.13
C VAL A 337 -16.73 -33.74 -15.09
N ILE A 338 -17.03 -34.28 -16.26
CA ILE A 338 -16.04 -34.54 -17.32
C ILE A 338 -16.22 -33.58 -18.50
N VAL A 339 -15.12 -33.30 -19.21
CA VAL A 339 -15.12 -32.49 -20.43
C VAL A 339 -14.91 -33.39 -21.65
N ARG A 340 -15.87 -33.41 -22.57
CA ARG A 340 -15.79 -34.18 -23.83
C ARG A 340 -16.10 -33.28 -25.03
N THR A 341 -15.16 -33.18 -25.96
CA THR A 341 -15.31 -32.48 -27.25
C THR A 341 -15.95 -31.09 -27.09
N SER A 342 -15.47 -30.33 -26.12
CA SER A 342 -15.94 -28.98 -25.73
C SER A 342 -17.27 -28.86 -24.97
N ALA A 343 -17.93 -29.96 -24.59
CA ALA A 343 -19.06 -29.95 -23.66
C ALA A 343 -18.64 -30.44 -22.27
N ARG A 344 -19.10 -29.76 -21.20
CA ARG A 344 -19.09 -30.30 -19.82
C ARG A 344 -20.30 -31.24 -19.66
N GLY A 345 -20.14 -32.34 -18.94
CA GLY A 345 -21.23 -33.29 -18.71
C GLY A 345 -20.90 -34.30 -17.60
N VAL A 346 -21.90 -35.08 -17.21
CA VAL A 346 -21.79 -36.16 -16.22
C VAL A 346 -22.28 -37.48 -16.79
N PHE A 347 -21.89 -38.58 -16.17
CA PHE A 347 -22.51 -39.87 -16.41
C PHE A 347 -23.55 -40.15 -15.33
N VAL A 348 -24.82 -40.17 -15.73
CA VAL A 348 -25.93 -40.61 -14.86
C VAL A 348 -26.06 -42.12 -14.96
N VAL A 349 -26.22 -42.79 -13.82
CA VAL A 349 -26.48 -44.23 -13.74
C VAL A 349 -27.97 -44.47 -13.93
N ASP A 350 -28.36 -44.90 -15.13
CA ASP A 350 -29.74 -45.23 -15.46
C ASP A 350 -30.05 -46.70 -15.11
N GLY A 351 -31.05 -46.88 -14.25
CA GLY A 351 -31.51 -48.20 -13.77
C GLY A 351 -32.78 -48.71 -14.44
N SER A 352 -33.30 -48.06 -15.48
CA SER A 352 -34.60 -48.40 -16.08
C SER A 352 -34.57 -49.51 -17.15
N GLY A 353 -33.40 -50.13 -17.41
CA GLY A 353 -33.19 -51.14 -18.46
C GLY A 353 -32.85 -52.55 -17.95
N GLU A 354 -32.27 -53.38 -18.83
CA GLU A 354 -31.81 -54.76 -18.48
C GLU A 354 -30.57 -54.80 -17.54
N GLY A 355 -30.12 -53.64 -17.03
CA GLY A 355 -29.07 -53.48 -16.04
C GLY A 355 -28.65 -52.01 -15.89
N PRO A 356 -27.93 -51.65 -14.82
CA PRO A 356 -27.41 -50.30 -14.65
C PRO A 356 -26.46 -49.91 -15.79
N SER A 357 -26.73 -48.77 -16.44
CA SER A 357 -25.97 -48.28 -17.60
C SER A 357 -25.62 -46.80 -17.47
N ALA A 358 -24.50 -46.39 -18.05
CA ALA A 358 -24.01 -45.03 -17.98
C ALA A 358 -24.56 -44.17 -19.13
N ARG A 359 -25.42 -43.20 -18.82
CA ARG A 359 -25.92 -42.20 -19.75
C ARG A 359 -25.10 -40.93 -19.63
N PHE A 360 -24.37 -40.55 -20.68
CA PHE A 360 -23.74 -39.23 -20.72
C PHE A 360 -24.82 -38.15 -20.90
N GLU A 361 -24.88 -37.20 -19.98
CA GLU A 361 -25.77 -36.06 -20.02
C GLU A 361 -24.94 -34.77 -20.04
N ALA A 362 -25.21 -33.90 -21.01
CA ALA A 362 -24.53 -32.62 -21.14
C ALA A 362 -25.08 -31.63 -20.12
N LEU A 363 -24.20 -30.95 -19.39
CA LEU A 363 -24.60 -30.05 -18.30
C LEU A 363 -24.42 -28.59 -18.69
N VAL A 364 -25.38 -27.77 -18.26
CA VAL A 364 -25.18 -26.32 -18.12
C VAL A 364 -24.74 -26.07 -16.68
N THR A 365 -23.46 -25.81 -16.47
CA THR A 365 -22.88 -25.56 -15.13
C THR A 365 -23.00 -24.11 -14.71
N GLY A 366 -23.22 -23.87 -13.41
CA GLY A 366 -23.29 -22.55 -12.78
C GLY A 366 -22.02 -22.23 -11.97
N LEU A 367 -22.21 -21.86 -10.70
CA LEU A 367 -21.13 -21.66 -9.72
C LEU A 367 -20.29 -22.94 -9.55
N GLU A 368 -18.99 -22.81 -9.26
CA GLU A 368 -18.06 -23.93 -8.98
C GLU A 368 -17.30 -23.60 -7.68
N ASP A 369 -17.29 -24.52 -6.73
CA ASP A 369 -16.45 -24.47 -5.51
C ASP A 369 -15.43 -25.64 -5.52
N ASP A 370 -14.59 -25.74 -4.50
CA ASP A 370 -13.54 -26.77 -4.43
C ASP A 370 -14.06 -28.23 -4.44
N ARG A 371 -15.31 -28.43 -4.02
CA ARG A 371 -15.95 -29.74 -3.81
C ARG A 371 -17.09 -30.01 -4.80
N TYR A 372 -17.82 -28.97 -5.20
CA TYR A 372 -19.10 -29.05 -5.89
C TYR A 372 -19.19 -28.11 -7.10
N VAL A 373 -19.97 -28.53 -8.09
CA VAL A 373 -20.34 -27.74 -9.27
C VAL A 373 -21.87 -27.61 -9.26
N GLU A 374 -22.38 -26.38 -9.38
CA GLU A 374 -23.79 -26.13 -9.60
C GLU A 374 -24.20 -26.62 -10.99
N VAL A 375 -25.35 -27.29 -11.06
CA VAL A 375 -26.05 -27.59 -12.30
C VAL A 375 -27.27 -26.71 -12.44
N VAL A 376 -27.33 -25.97 -13.55
CA VAL A 376 -28.47 -25.15 -13.96
C VAL A 376 -29.44 -25.98 -14.80
N ASP A 377 -28.93 -26.88 -15.64
CA ASP A 377 -29.72 -27.81 -16.46
C ASP A 377 -28.93 -29.09 -16.79
N GLY A 378 -29.63 -30.22 -16.91
CA GLY A 378 -29.08 -31.53 -17.34
C GLY A 378 -28.99 -32.66 -16.30
N VAL A 379 -29.45 -32.48 -15.05
CA VAL A 379 -29.73 -33.58 -14.08
C VAL A 379 -30.86 -33.19 -13.11
N ALA A 380 -31.54 -34.18 -12.54
CA ALA A 380 -32.56 -34.01 -11.51
C ALA A 380 -32.03 -34.29 -10.08
N GLU A 381 -32.78 -33.82 -9.09
CA GLU A 381 -32.51 -34.07 -7.67
C GLU A 381 -32.69 -35.56 -7.34
N GLY A 382 -31.65 -36.19 -6.77
CA GLY A 382 -31.64 -37.63 -6.46
C GLY A 382 -31.10 -38.53 -7.57
N ASP A 383 -30.76 -38.01 -8.75
CA ASP A 383 -30.04 -38.77 -9.78
C ASP A 383 -28.69 -39.25 -9.24
N ARG A 384 -28.17 -40.38 -9.74
CA ARG A 384 -26.87 -40.92 -9.35
C ARG A 384 -25.83 -40.61 -10.42
N VAL A 385 -24.90 -39.71 -10.12
CA VAL A 385 -23.78 -39.37 -11.02
C VAL A 385 -22.54 -40.19 -10.69
N VAL A 386 -21.80 -40.63 -11.71
CA VAL A 386 -20.54 -41.35 -11.55
C VAL A 386 -19.42 -40.40 -11.15
N THR A 387 -18.81 -40.61 -9.99
CA THR A 387 -17.62 -39.88 -9.51
C THR A 387 -16.34 -40.58 -9.99
N THR A 388 -16.12 -41.82 -9.55
CA THR A 388 -14.91 -42.60 -9.89
C THR A 388 -15.15 -43.48 -11.11
N GLY A 389 -14.31 -43.34 -12.13
CA GLY A 389 -14.34 -44.16 -13.37
C GLY A 389 -14.95 -43.47 -14.60
N ALA A 390 -15.57 -42.29 -14.44
CA ALA A 390 -16.27 -41.56 -15.50
C ALA A 390 -15.47 -41.33 -16.79
N ALA A 391 -14.15 -41.15 -16.70
CA ALA A 391 -13.29 -40.89 -17.86
C ALA A 391 -13.30 -42.01 -18.92
N GLY A 392 -13.44 -43.27 -18.48
CA GLY A 392 -13.37 -44.46 -19.34
C GLY A 392 -14.67 -44.87 -20.02
N LEU A 393 -15.81 -44.37 -19.55
CA LEU A 393 -17.14 -44.80 -19.98
C LEU A 393 -17.57 -44.21 -21.33
N GLN A 394 -18.38 -44.94 -22.09
CA GLN A 394 -19.13 -44.43 -23.24
C GLN A 394 -20.63 -44.42 -22.93
N HIS A 395 -21.40 -43.68 -23.73
CA HIS A 395 -22.85 -43.65 -23.59
C HIS A 395 -23.43 -45.05 -23.87
N GLY A 396 -24.13 -45.61 -22.89
CA GLY A 396 -24.69 -46.96 -22.94
C GLY A 396 -23.75 -48.07 -22.47
N ASP A 397 -22.57 -47.75 -21.94
CA ASP A 397 -21.72 -48.76 -21.30
C ASP A 397 -22.42 -49.31 -20.04
N PRO A 398 -22.43 -50.64 -19.82
CA PRO A 398 -22.94 -51.21 -18.59
C PRO A 398 -21.98 -50.90 -17.45
N VAL A 399 -22.52 -50.56 -16.28
CA VAL A 399 -21.75 -50.23 -15.09
C VAL A 399 -22.15 -51.13 -13.92
N ARG A 400 -21.33 -51.17 -12.87
CA ARG A 400 -21.63 -51.81 -11.59
C ARG A 400 -21.34 -50.83 -10.48
N LEU A 401 -22.25 -50.76 -9.50
CA LEU A 401 -22.00 -50.02 -8.27
C LEU A 401 -21.26 -50.92 -7.25
N PRO A 402 -20.48 -50.34 -6.32
CA PRO A 402 -19.80 -51.13 -5.29
C PRO A 402 -20.84 -51.72 -4.33
N GLY A 403 -20.90 -53.05 -4.24
CA GLY A 403 -21.83 -53.78 -3.38
C GLY A 403 -22.93 -54.57 -4.09
N GLU A 404 -23.02 -54.53 -5.42
CA GLU A 404 -23.89 -55.45 -6.18
C GLU A 404 -23.19 -56.79 -6.44
N ASP A 405 -23.67 -57.86 -5.80
CA ASP A 405 -23.23 -59.23 -6.08
C ASP A 405 -23.51 -59.62 -7.55
N PRO A 406 -22.62 -60.36 -8.23
CA PRO A 406 -22.79 -60.69 -9.63
C PRO A 406 -24.00 -61.61 -9.86
N PRO A 407 -24.87 -61.31 -10.84
CA PRO A 407 -26.00 -62.18 -11.18
C PRO A 407 -25.48 -63.51 -11.75
N GLY A 408 -25.44 -64.54 -10.91
CA GLY A 408 -24.98 -65.89 -11.27
C GLY A 408 -24.36 -66.73 -10.16
N ALA A 409 -24.04 -66.16 -8.99
CA ALA A 409 -23.34 -66.88 -7.91
C ALA A 409 -24.23 -67.81 -7.04
N ALA A 410 -25.53 -67.92 -7.34
CA ALA A 410 -26.51 -68.65 -6.51
C ALA A 410 -26.92 -70.05 -7.05
N ALA A 411 -26.00 -70.80 -7.67
CA ALA A 411 -26.31 -72.13 -8.20
C ALA A 411 -25.10 -73.09 -8.27
N ARG A 412 -24.50 -73.45 -7.13
CA ARG A 412 -23.65 -74.67 -6.97
C ARG A 412 -23.31 -75.01 -5.50
N ALA A 413 -24.33 -75.16 -4.67
CA ALA A 413 -24.20 -75.79 -3.34
C ALA A 413 -24.96 -77.12 -3.33
N GLY A 414 -24.25 -78.25 -3.35
CA GLY A 414 -24.87 -79.56 -3.10
C GLY A 414 -24.21 -80.80 -3.73
N ARG A 415 -23.49 -81.55 -2.87
CA ARG A 415 -23.21 -83.01 -2.96
C ARG A 415 -22.26 -83.47 -4.09
N GLY A 416 -21.38 -84.46 -3.90
CA GLY A 416 -21.15 -85.31 -2.73
C GLY A 416 -19.77 -85.99 -2.77
N ALA A 417 -19.44 -86.77 -1.74
CA ALA A 417 -18.10 -87.31 -1.48
C ALA A 417 -17.88 -88.73 -2.03
N SER A 418 -16.60 -89.12 -2.21
CA SER A 418 -16.11 -90.48 -1.94
C SER A 418 -14.59 -90.50 -1.77
N ALA A 419 -14.09 -91.38 -0.89
CA ALA A 419 -12.69 -91.44 -0.45
C ALA A 419 -11.81 -92.39 -1.29
N GLY A 420 -10.48 -92.31 -1.11
CA GLY A 420 -9.50 -93.26 -1.63
C GLY A 420 -8.08 -92.99 -1.12
N ALA A 421 -7.59 -93.79 -0.17
CA ALA A 421 -6.19 -93.84 0.26
C ALA A 421 -5.38 -94.79 -0.67
N SER A 422 -4.06 -95.02 -0.63
CA SER A 422 -2.99 -94.74 0.36
C SER A 422 -1.59 -94.81 -0.37
N PRO A 423 -0.41 -95.12 0.22
CA PRO A 423 0.64 -94.12 0.50
C PRO A 423 2.04 -94.44 -0.10
N GLY A 424 3.07 -93.61 0.18
CA GLY A 424 4.46 -94.07 0.12
C GLY A 424 5.59 -93.00 0.13
N GLY A 425 6.44 -93.03 1.18
CA GLY A 425 7.86 -92.64 1.10
C GLY A 425 8.29 -91.20 1.45
N GLY A 426 9.03 -91.03 2.56
CA GLY A 426 9.98 -89.90 2.77
C GLY A 426 11.43 -90.42 2.74
N PRO A 427 12.38 -89.92 3.57
CA PRO A 427 12.59 -88.53 4.03
C PRO A 427 14.10 -88.10 4.04
N THR A 428 14.39 -86.79 4.02
CA THR A 428 15.62 -86.13 4.58
C THR A 428 15.31 -84.63 4.75
N SER A 429 15.67 -83.83 5.77
CA SER A 429 16.66 -83.80 6.87
C SER A 429 17.91 -82.92 6.63
N GLY A 430 18.02 -81.81 7.37
CA GLY A 430 19.21 -80.95 7.48
C GLY A 430 19.14 -79.63 6.68
N GLY A 431 19.61 -78.47 7.18
CA GLY A 431 20.07 -78.17 8.53
C GLY A 431 20.71 -76.78 8.69
N SER A 432 20.30 -76.06 9.76
CA SER A 432 21.00 -74.96 10.46
C SER A 432 21.30 -73.59 9.79
N PRO A 433 21.53 -72.53 10.59
CA PRO A 433 21.58 -71.13 10.13
C PRO A 433 22.93 -70.40 10.37
N GLY A 434 23.05 -69.16 9.87
CA GLY A 434 23.99 -68.13 10.35
C GLY A 434 23.36 -66.74 10.13
N ALA A 435 23.34 -65.75 11.03
CA ALA A 435 24.17 -65.35 12.18
C ALA A 435 25.40 -64.47 11.81
N GLY A 436 25.41 -63.23 12.33
CA GLY A 436 26.50 -62.24 12.19
C GLY A 436 26.33 -61.28 11.00
N SER A 437 26.68 -59.99 11.07
CA SER A 437 27.32 -59.23 12.15
C SER A 437 26.96 -57.73 12.13
N ARG A 438 27.09 -57.07 13.28
CA ARG A 438 26.92 -55.62 13.49
C ARG A 438 28.12 -54.81 12.98
N GLY A 439 27.94 -53.51 12.79
CA GLY A 439 28.94 -52.49 13.16
C GLY A 439 29.46 -51.60 12.03
N GLY A 440 29.34 -50.28 12.20
CA GLY A 440 29.89 -49.27 11.29
C GLY A 440 29.32 -47.87 11.55
N ALA A 441 29.91 -47.12 12.48
CA ALA A 441 29.57 -45.73 12.78
C ALA A 441 30.25 -44.76 11.76
N PRO A 442 29.79 -43.50 11.64
CA PRO A 442 30.28 -42.58 10.60
C PRO A 442 31.60 -41.88 11.00
N PRO A 443 32.38 -41.38 10.01
CA PRO A 443 33.49 -40.47 10.29
C PRO A 443 33.00 -39.01 10.37
N ALA A 444 33.61 -38.28 11.31
CA ALA A 444 33.64 -36.82 11.35
C ALA A 444 35.11 -36.35 11.22
N GLU A 445 35.34 -35.04 11.35
CA GLU A 445 36.64 -34.33 11.34
C GLU A 445 37.32 -34.09 9.98
N ALA A 446 38.02 -32.96 9.76
CA ALA A 446 37.97 -31.65 10.44
C ALA A 446 38.49 -30.53 9.49
N PRO A 447 39.30 -29.52 9.89
CA PRO A 447 38.91 -28.12 9.65
C PRO A 447 39.86 -27.39 8.69
N ASN A 448 39.52 -26.15 8.33
CA ASN A 448 40.55 -25.21 7.89
C ASN A 448 40.16 -23.77 8.21
N GLY A 449 41.09 -23.03 8.81
CA GLY A 449 40.92 -21.62 9.13
C GLY A 449 42.23 -20.87 8.98
N SER A 450 42.23 -19.77 8.21
CA SER A 450 43.35 -18.82 8.16
C SER A 450 42.91 -17.48 7.55
N ALA A 451 42.77 -16.46 8.40
CA ALA A 451 43.18 -15.10 8.07
C ALA A 451 44.75 -15.06 8.03
N PRO A 452 45.45 -13.99 7.59
CA PRO A 452 45.00 -12.59 7.44
C PRO A 452 45.57 -11.82 6.22
N ARG A 453 45.21 -10.53 6.06
CA ARG A 453 46.16 -9.37 6.04
C ARG A 453 45.50 -8.06 5.62
N ALA A 454 45.89 -6.98 6.29
CA ALA A 454 45.69 -5.61 5.84
C ALA A 454 46.81 -5.16 4.88
N ARG A 455 46.52 -4.20 3.98
CA ARG A 455 47.48 -3.18 3.50
C ARG A 455 46.80 -2.10 2.65
N ALA A 456 46.86 -0.85 3.11
CA ALA A 456 47.20 0.27 2.21
C ALA A 456 48.71 0.22 1.94
N PRO A 457 49.24 0.84 0.86
CA PRO A 457 49.63 2.24 1.02
C PRO A 457 49.56 3.14 -0.25
N ALA A 458 49.39 4.44 0.02
CA ALA A 458 50.13 5.59 -0.52
C ALA A 458 50.54 5.71 -2.02
N ALA A 459 50.05 6.82 -2.60
CA ALA A 459 50.84 7.94 -3.15
C ALA A 459 51.30 7.99 -4.63
N ALA A 460 51.55 9.26 -5.02
CA ALA A 460 52.26 9.78 -6.18
C ALA A 460 51.55 9.76 -7.54
N GLY A 461 51.31 10.98 -8.08
CA GLY A 461 50.70 11.19 -9.40
C GLY A 461 50.49 12.66 -9.76
N GLY A 462 51.33 13.57 -9.27
CA GLY A 462 51.27 14.97 -9.70
C GLY A 462 51.88 15.12 -11.10
N PHE A 463 51.16 15.75 -12.01
CA PHE A 463 51.77 16.28 -13.24
C PHE A 463 51.14 17.62 -13.62
N ALA A 464 51.96 18.66 -13.59
CA ALA A 464 51.62 19.99 -14.05
C ALA A 464 52.36 20.27 -15.36
N LEU A 465 51.61 20.45 -16.46
CA LEU A 465 51.99 21.18 -17.67
C LEU A 465 50.68 21.81 -18.19
N ALA A 466 50.46 23.12 -18.21
CA ALA A 466 51.20 24.26 -18.80
C ALA A 466 50.80 24.57 -20.25
N ASN A 467 50.47 25.85 -20.49
CA ASN A 467 50.23 26.55 -21.78
C ASN A 467 48.93 26.20 -22.55
N GLY A 468 48.14 27.16 -23.07
CA GLY A 468 48.31 28.61 -23.21
C GLY A 468 47.26 29.23 -24.16
N GLY A 469 47.22 30.58 -24.21
CA GLY A 469 46.33 31.39 -25.07
C GLY A 469 45.09 31.94 -24.33
N ALA A 470 44.98 33.22 -23.94
CA ALA A 470 44.77 34.42 -24.80
C ALA A 470 43.37 34.42 -25.48
N ALA A 471 42.53 35.46 -25.48
CA ALA A 471 42.55 36.84 -24.93
C ALA A 471 41.06 37.33 -24.81
N THR A 472 40.64 38.54 -24.42
CA THR A 472 41.26 39.86 -24.13
C THR A 472 40.31 40.71 -23.24
N GLY A 473 40.80 41.75 -22.54
CA GLY A 473 39.93 42.77 -21.90
C GLY A 473 40.70 43.77 -21.01
N GLY A 474 40.66 45.07 -21.34
CA GLY A 474 41.31 46.15 -20.56
C GLY A 474 40.60 46.44 -19.21
N ARG A 475 41.30 46.89 -18.16
CA ARG A 475 41.67 48.31 -17.85
C ARG A 475 40.43 49.21 -17.73
N GLU A 476 40.21 49.98 -16.66
CA GLU A 476 41.13 50.83 -15.85
C GLU A 476 40.77 50.80 -14.33
N SER A 477 41.72 50.58 -13.41
CA SER A 477 42.39 51.56 -12.50
C SER A 477 41.50 52.52 -11.69
N GLY A 478 41.68 52.72 -10.38
CA GLY A 478 42.74 52.19 -9.49
C GLY A 478 42.55 52.51 -7.99
N GLY A 479 43.55 52.15 -7.17
CA GLY A 479 43.63 52.49 -5.73
C GLY A 479 44.28 53.87 -5.46
N PRO A 480 44.81 54.18 -4.25
CA PRO A 480 45.64 53.27 -3.43
C PRO A 480 45.21 53.18 -1.94
N ALA A 481 46.10 52.70 -1.07
CA ALA A 481 45.80 52.10 0.24
C ALA A 481 46.55 52.71 1.44
N ALA A 482 46.15 52.24 2.65
CA ALA A 482 46.93 52.18 3.90
C ALA A 482 47.16 53.53 4.66
N PRO A 483 47.52 53.53 5.97
CA PRO A 483 48.00 52.40 6.78
C PRO A 483 47.33 52.18 8.16
N ALA A 484 47.80 51.13 8.84
CA ALA A 484 47.46 50.78 10.23
C ALA A 484 48.36 51.49 11.27
N ALA A 485 47.92 51.51 12.52
CA ALA A 485 48.75 51.81 13.69
C ALA A 485 48.37 50.90 14.87
N ALA A 486 49.35 50.54 15.71
CA ALA A 486 49.19 49.63 16.85
C ALA A 486 49.64 50.30 18.15
N ALA A 487 49.03 49.92 19.28
CA ALA A 487 49.60 50.11 20.62
C ALA A 487 48.98 49.09 21.59
N ALA A 488 49.74 48.68 22.60
CA ALA A 488 49.36 47.66 23.57
C ALA A 488 49.57 48.14 25.01
N ALA A 489 48.82 47.59 25.97
CA ALA A 489 49.15 47.61 27.38
C ALA A 489 48.59 46.38 28.11
N ARG A 490 49.35 45.83 29.07
CA ARG A 490 48.99 44.72 29.95
C ARG A 490 48.59 45.25 31.33
N GLY A 491 47.89 44.45 32.14
CA GLY A 491 47.67 44.74 33.57
C GLY A 491 47.00 43.57 34.30
N ASP A 492 47.72 42.99 35.26
CA ASP A 492 47.31 41.78 36.01
C ASP A 492 46.26 42.04 37.12
N THR A 493 45.56 40.96 37.47
CA THR A 493 44.79 40.78 38.73
C THR A 493 45.74 40.70 39.95
N PRO A 494 45.34 40.97 41.22
CA PRO A 494 44.54 39.99 41.99
C PRO A 494 43.67 40.50 43.17
N SER A 495 42.92 39.54 43.75
CA SER A 495 42.57 39.41 45.19
C SER A 495 41.47 40.27 45.85
N GLY A 496 40.24 39.76 45.80
CA GLY A 496 39.42 39.34 46.96
C GLY A 496 39.21 40.22 48.21
N ALA A 497 37.94 40.52 48.50
CA ALA A 497 37.39 40.73 49.86
C ALA A 497 35.87 40.44 49.93
N ARG A 498 35.40 39.79 51.00
CA ARG A 498 33.97 39.68 51.42
C ARG A 498 33.67 40.73 52.52
N PRO A 499 32.41 41.15 52.75
CA PRO A 499 31.52 40.53 53.76
C PRO A 499 30.08 40.27 53.23
N ALA A 500 29.32 39.25 53.66
CA ALA A 500 28.49 39.16 54.88
C ALA A 500 27.49 40.35 55.04
N ALA A 501 26.17 40.25 54.77
CA ALA A 501 25.08 39.40 55.30
C ALA A 501 24.25 40.08 56.42
N VAL A 502 22.93 40.28 56.22
CA VAL A 502 21.81 40.27 57.21
C VAL A 502 20.45 40.12 56.43
N PRO A 503 19.47 39.31 56.91
CA PRO A 503 18.12 39.20 56.33
C PRO A 503 16.99 39.85 57.18
N GLY A 504 15.80 39.98 56.60
CA GLY A 504 14.53 40.38 57.25
C GLY A 504 13.68 41.26 56.31
N GLU A 505 12.35 41.36 56.39
CA GLU A 505 11.31 40.57 57.07
C GLU A 505 9.97 40.86 56.34
N ALA A 506 8.94 40.00 56.46
CA ALA A 506 7.66 40.18 55.74
C ALA A 506 6.78 41.30 56.35
N PRO A 507 5.71 41.76 55.66
CA PRO A 507 4.42 41.10 55.85
C PRO A 507 3.49 41.02 54.61
N ALA A 508 2.44 40.22 54.76
CA ALA A 508 1.32 40.03 53.83
C ALA A 508 0.09 40.92 54.23
N PRO A 509 -1.13 40.73 53.70
CA PRO A 509 -1.57 40.48 52.32
C PRO A 509 -2.65 41.50 51.82
N GLN A 510 -2.87 41.56 50.50
CA GLN A 510 -4.15 41.99 49.91
C GLN A 510 -5.11 40.77 49.89
N GLY A 511 -6.44 40.85 49.89
CA GLY A 511 -7.38 41.94 49.65
C GLY A 511 -8.60 41.33 48.94
N THR A 512 -9.76 41.29 49.59
CA THR A 512 -10.90 40.43 49.18
C THR A 512 -11.94 41.18 48.34
N LEU A 513 -12.30 40.64 47.17
CA LEU A 513 -13.56 40.86 46.41
C LEU A 513 -13.85 39.54 45.67
N VAL A 514 -15.02 38.89 45.68
CA VAL A 514 -16.44 39.25 45.92
C VAL A 514 -17.05 40.19 44.87
N GLY A 515 -17.64 39.59 43.83
CA GLY A 515 -19.09 39.64 43.68
C GLY A 515 -19.71 40.46 42.52
N ALA A 516 -20.58 39.78 41.76
CA ALA A 516 -21.75 40.32 41.04
C ALA A 516 -21.52 41.30 39.86
N ALA A 517 -22.49 41.61 39.00
CA ALA A 517 -23.64 40.90 38.37
C ALA A 517 -24.36 41.90 37.43
N LEU A 518 -25.31 41.45 36.59
CA LEU A 518 -26.31 42.28 35.85
C LEU A 518 -25.71 43.21 34.74
N VAL A 519 -26.36 43.64 33.65
CA VAL A 519 -27.74 43.62 33.10
C VAL A 519 -27.58 43.42 31.57
N GLU A 520 -28.18 42.48 30.85
CA GLU A 520 -29.60 42.21 30.50
C GLU A 520 -30.24 43.12 29.41
N ALA A 521 -30.87 42.46 28.44
CA ALA A 521 -31.85 42.84 27.41
C ALA A 521 -32.22 44.31 27.12
N LEU A 522 -32.33 44.63 25.81
CA LEU A 522 -33.61 45.06 25.19
C LEU A 522 -33.50 45.26 23.65
N ARG A 523 -34.17 44.40 22.86
CA ARG A 523 -35.20 44.81 21.86
C ARG A 523 -35.67 43.62 21.00
N SER A 524 -36.94 43.28 21.17
CA SER A 524 -37.71 42.31 20.37
C SER A 524 -38.58 43.01 19.32
N GLY A 525 -38.86 42.32 18.21
CA GLY A 525 -39.94 42.63 17.27
C GLY A 525 -39.55 43.62 16.16
N THR A 526 -39.94 43.42 14.90
CA THR A 526 -41.24 42.91 14.45
C THR A 526 -41.19 42.04 13.19
N ASP A 527 -42.24 41.25 13.02
CA ASP A 527 -42.51 40.30 11.95
C ASP A 527 -43.26 40.92 10.75
N ARG A 528 -42.99 40.47 9.52
CA ARG A 528 -43.92 40.47 8.37
C ARG A 528 -43.34 39.78 7.12
N PRO A 529 -44.03 38.78 6.54
CA PRO A 529 -43.70 38.23 5.22
C PRO A 529 -44.50 38.90 4.08
N THR A 530 -44.00 38.82 2.85
CA THR A 530 -44.70 39.23 1.61
C THR A 530 -44.86 38.04 0.66
N PRO A 531 -46.07 37.80 0.08
CA PRO A 531 -46.24 36.90 -1.06
C PRO A 531 -46.17 37.64 -2.42
N ASN A 532 -45.97 36.85 -3.47
CA ASN A 532 -46.00 37.17 -4.92
C ASN A 532 -47.33 37.83 -5.40
N PRO A 533 -47.50 38.29 -6.67
CA PRO A 533 -46.71 37.96 -7.88
C PRO A 533 -46.35 39.12 -8.87
N ASP A 534 -45.40 38.85 -9.77
CA ASP A 534 -45.55 38.89 -11.26
C ASP A 534 -44.35 38.20 -11.92
#